data_AF-A0A7V9ALX3-F1
#
_entry.id   AF-A0A7V9ALX3-F1
#
_cell.length_a   1.000
_cell.length_b   1.000
_cell.length_c   1.000
_cell.angle_alpha   90.00
_cell.angle_beta   90.00
_cell.angle_gamma   90.00
#
_symmetry.space_group_name_H-M   'P 1'
#
loop_
_entity.id
_entity.type
_entity.pdbx_description
1 polymer ?
#
loop_
_entity_poly.entity_id
_entity_poly.type
_entity_poly.pdbx_seq_one_letter_code
_entity_poly.pdbx_strand_id
1 'polypeptide(L)'
;WGQPWSTFGGNTCVALIAGMTNGVIVQFEMNHVERGHQNGWHEEYYRVACEGGTVTLDADHIVRLTRDLGADGEVVEEIMPEANPRDGHFAVIDTFLGWLDGGAPPETTIDDVLQTMALTFSAAEATHNGQRVEIQPLIQRLPGHLKRLPARDADMDATVTA
;
A
#
# COMPACT_ATOMS: atom_id res chain seq x y z
N TRP A 1 8.67 -1.97 -15.37
CA TRP A 1 9.55 -2.41 -16.48
C TRP A 1 9.36 -3.91 -16.72
N GLY A 2 9.90 -4.44 -17.84
CA GLY A 2 9.83 -5.86 -18.18
C GLY A 2 11.23 -6.42 -18.44
N GLN A 3 11.50 -7.62 -17.92
CA GLN A 3 12.81 -8.26 -18.07
C GLN A 3 12.88 -9.16 -19.30
N PRO A 4 14.02 -9.25 -20.03
CA PRO A 4 14.15 -10.10 -21.23
C PRO A 4 13.92 -11.60 -20.98
N TRP A 5 14.05 -12.04 -19.72
CA TRP A 5 13.85 -13.44 -19.31
C TRP A 5 12.44 -13.72 -18.76
N SER A 6 11.55 -12.73 -18.76
CA SER A 6 10.16 -12.89 -18.35
C SER A 6 9.36 -13.66 -19.41
N THR A 7 8.46 -14.55 -18.96
CA THR A 7 7.47 -15.22 -19.83
C THR A 7 6.18 -14.42 -19.98
N PHE A 8 6.03 -13.31 -19.24
CA PHE A 8 4.84 -12.46 -19.30
C PHE A 8 4.92 -11.50 -20.48
N GLY A 9 3.78 -11.26 -21.13
CA GLY A 9 3.68 -10.35 -22.28
C GLY A 9 3.73 -8.85 -21.96
N GLY A 10 4.01 -8.48 -20.71
CA GLY A 10 3.97 -7.08 -20.24
C GLY A 10 4.93 -6.80 -19.09
N ASN A 11 4.89 -5.54 -18.63
CA ASN A 11 5.65 -5.12 -17.45
C ASN A 11 5.18 -5.90 -16.22
N THR A 12 6.14 -6.47 -15.49
CA THR A 12 5.91 -7.39 -14.36
C THR A 12 6.62 -6.94 -13.09
N CYS A 13 7.30 -5.80 -13.18
CA CYS A 13 7.97 -5.17 -12.08
C CYS A 13 7.60 -3.69 -12.07
N VAL A 14 7.47 -3.12 -10.89
CA VAL A 14 7.14 -1.72 -10.69
C VAL A 14 7.86 -1.19 -9.46
N ALA A 15 8.30 0.07 -9.56
CA ALA A 15 8.93 0.84 -8.51
C ALA A 15 8.31 2.22 -8.63
N LEU A 16 7.71 2.71 -7.55
CA LEU A 16 6.94 3.95 -7.55
C LEU A 16 7.32 4.78 -6.35
N ILE A 17 7.33 6.08 -6.56
CA ILE A 17 7.32 7.06 -5.48
C ILE A 17 6.00 7.80 -5.55
N ALA A 18 5.24 7.75 -4.46
CA ALA A 18 3.99 8.47 -4.31
C ALA A 18 4.08 9.52 -3.20
N GLY A 19 3.66 10.76 -3.48
CA GLY A 19 3.42 11.77 -2.46
C GLY A 19 1.95 11.76 -2.07
N MET A 20 1.62 11.75 -0.77
CA MET A 20 0.27 11.74 -0.21
C MET A 20 -0.20 13.16 0.17
N THR A 21 -1.50 13.38 0.37
CA THR A 21 -2.07 14.71 0.75
C THR A 21 -1.56 15.25 2.07
N ASN A 22 -1.30 14.34 3.01
CA ASN A 22 -0.77 14.67 4.34
C ASN A 22 0.75 14.88 4.34
N GLY A 23 1.39 14.88 3.17
CA GLY A 23 2.84 15.09 3.02
C GLY A 23 3.69 13.83 3.19
N VAL A 24 3.08 12.67 3.48
CA VAL A 24 3.81 11.39 3.51
C VAL A 24 4.33 11.04 2.12
N ILE A 25 5.55 10.52 2.06
CA ILE A 25 6.12 9.94 0.84
C ILE A 25 6.14 8.43 0.98
N VAL A 26 5.54 7.74 0.01
CA VAL A 26 5.48 6.29 -0.08
C VAL A 26 6.43 5.83 -1.17
N GLN A 27 7.23 4.81 -0.86
CA GLN A 27 7.99 4.05 -1.83
C GLN A 27 7.35 2.67 -1.94
N PHE A 28 7.07 2.23 -3.16
CA PHE A 28 6.47 0.94 -3.42
C PHE A 28 7.30 0.21 -4.45
N GLU A 29 7.64 -1.04 -4.17
CA GLU A 29 8.31 -1.94 -5.11
C GLU A 29 7.51 -3.24 -5.19
N MET A 30 7.38 -3.77 -6.39
CA MET A 30 6.82 -5.09 -6.62
C MET A 30 7.54 -5.75 -7.79
N ASN A 31 7.83 -7.03 -7.64
CA ASN A 31 8.56 -7.82 -8.62
C ASN A 31 7.97 -9.22 -8.79
N HIS A 32 7.78 -9.66 -10.04
CA HIS A 32 7.30 -11.02 -10.35
C HIS A 32 8.31 -11.90 -11.09
N VAL A 33 9.48 -11.39 -11.46
CA VAL A 33 10.38 -12.08 -12.40
C VAL A 33 11.85 -12.01 -12.03
N GLU A 34 12.20 -11.31 -10.95
CA GLU A 34 13.54 -11.35 -10.40
C GLU A 34 13.90 -12.72 -9.85
N ARG A 35 15.20 -13.00 -9.86
CA ARG A 35 15.78 -14.21 -9.29
C ARG A 35 16.69 -13.79 -8.16
N GLY A 36 16.53 -14.41 -7.00
CA GLY A 36 17.30 -14.08 -5.82
C GLY A 36 16.44 -14.20 -4.57
N HIS A 37 17.00 -13.76 -3.45
CA HIS A 37 16.23 -13.64 -2.23
C HIS A 37 15.32 -12.43 -2.33
N GLN A 38 14.01 -12.68 -2.25
CA GLN A 38 12.96 -11.69 -2.11
C GLN A 38 11.97 -12.23 -1.11
N ASN A 39 11.31 -11.32 -0.39
CA ASN A 39 10.18 -11.70 0.44
C ASN A 39 9.07 -12.27 -0.45
N GLY A 40 8.41 -13.31 0.06
CA GLY A 40 7.32 -13.96 -0.63
C GLY A 40 6.01 -13.21 -0.50
N TRP A 41 4.99 -13.77 -1.15
CA TRP A 41 3.60 -13.43 -0.90
C TRP A 41 3.29 -13.64 0.60
N HIS A 42 2.62 -12.67 1.24
CA HIS A 42 2.32 -12.63 2.69
C HIS A 42 3.53 -12.37 3.60
N GLU A 43 4.70 -12.09 3.04
CA GLU A 43 5.93 -11.78 3.77
C GLU A 43 6.45 -10.38 3.39
N GLU A 44 5.58 -9.52 2.83
CA GLU A 44 5.99 -8.23 2.30
C GLU A 44 6.75 -7.38 3.32
N TYR A 45 7.77 -6.67 2.84
CA TYR A 45 8.55 -5.77 3.67
C TYR A 45 7.80 -4.45 3.86
N TYR A 46 7.41 -4.13 5.09
CA TYR A 46 6.79 -2.86 5.44
C TYR A 46 7.75 -2.03 6.28
N ARG A 47 7.89 -0.74 5.94
CA ARG A 47 8.61 0.24 6.77
C ARG A 47 7.83 1.55 6.84
N VAL A 48 7.62 2.03 8.05
CA VAL A 48 7.14 3.40 8.32
C VAL A 48 8.22 4.13 9.10
N ALA A 49 8.58 5.34 8.67
CA ALA A 49 9.59 6.18 9.31
C ALA A 49 9.02 7.54 9.66
N CYS A 50 9.37 8.05 10.84
CA CYS A 50 8.97 9.35 11.37
C CYS A 50 10.15 9.96 12.15
N GLU A 51 9.98 11.19 12.66
CA GLU A 51 11.02 11.89 13.44
C GLU A 51 11.55 11.07 14.63
N GLY A 52 10.68 10.33 15.32
CA GLY A 52 11.05 9.54 16.50
C GLY A 52 11.62 8.15 16.23
N GLY A 53 11.75 7.75 14.96
CA GLY A 53 12.27 6.44 14.58
C GLY A 53 11.45 5.71 13.53
N THR A 54 11.53 4.38 13.51
CA THR A 54 10.96 3.54 12.45
C THR A 54 10.24 2.30 13.00
N VAL A 55 9.24 1.85 12.26
CA VAL A 55 8.58 0.55 12.44
C VAL A 55 8.84 -0.27 11.21
N THR A 56 9.32 -1.51 11.37
CA THR A 56 9.53 -2.45 10.26
C THR A 56 8.87 -3.78 10.52
N LEU A 57 8.26 -4.36 9.49
CA LEU A 57 7.82 -5.76 9.46
C LEU A 57 8.48 -6.41 8.24
N ASP A 58 9.09 -7.57 8.46
CA ASP A 58 9.84 -8.32 7.45
C ASP A 58 9.32 -9.77 7.36
N ALA A 59 9.95 -10.61 6.52
CA ALA A 59 9.53 -11.98 6.25
C ALA A 59 9.55 -12.92 7.47
N ASP A 60 10.23 -12.55 8.56
CA ASP A 60 10.20 -13.30 9.82
C ASP A 60 8.95 -13.02 10.66
N HIS A 61 8.06 -12.16 10.18
CA HIS A 61 6.84 -11.70 10.84
C HIS A 61 7.09 -11.00 12.19
N ILE A 62 8.31 -10.51 12.44
CA ILE A 62 8.65 -9.77 13.65
C ILE A 62 8.48 -8.28 13.38
N VAL A 63 7.66 -7.61 14.18
CA VAL A 63 7.55 -6.15 14.16
C VAL A 63 8.72 -5.59 14.96
N ARG A 64 9.53 -4.74 14.34
CA ARG A 64 10.65 -4.06 15.01
C ARG A 64 10.32 -2.58 15.15
N LEU A 65 10.34 -2.10 16.39
CA LEU A 65 10.21 -0.68 16.73
C LEU A 65 11.61 -0.13 17.03
N THR A 66 12.17 0.64 16.10
CA THR A 66 13.41 1.37 16.30
C THR A 66 13.07 2.78 16.78
N ARG A 67 13.53 3.17 17.96
CA ARG A 67 13.35 4.51 18.51
C ARG A 67 14.67 5.26 18.44
N ASP A 68 14.64 6.47 17.90
CA ASP A 68 15.77 7.40 17.92
C ASP A 68 15.78 8.13 19.28
N LEU A 69 16.87 7.99 20.03
CA LEU A 69 17.10 8.66 21.32
C LEU A 69 18.08 9.84 21.17
N GLY A 70 18.38 10.25 19.94
CA GLY A 70 19.28 11.36 19.62
C GLY A 70 20.72 11.03 20.00
N ALA A 71 21.28 11.77 20.96
CA ALA A 71 22.66 11.57 21.39
C ALA A 71 22.91 10.20 22.04
N ASP A 72 21.86 9.57 22.56
CA ASP A 72 21.93 8.26 23.22
C ASP A 72 21.83 7.08 22.22
N GLY A 73 21.73 7.38 20.91
CA GLY A 73 21.69 6.39 19.83
C GLY A 73 20.27 5.86 19.55
N GLU A 74 20.19 4.61 19.11
CA GLU A 74 18.92 3.95 18.77
C GLU A 74 18.67 2.73 19.64
N VAL A 75 17.41 2.46 19.96
CA VAL A 75 16.97 1.22 20.62
C VAL A 75 15.97 0.50 19.74
N VAL A 76 16.16 -0.82 19.59
CA VAL A 76 15.25 -1.69 18.84
C VAL A 76 14.50 -2.59 19.81
N GLU A 77 13.18 -2.60 19.70
CA GLU A 77 12.29 -3.55 20.36
C GLU A 77 11.67 -4.48 19.32
N GLU A 78 11.75 -5.79 19.56
CA GLU A 78 11.12 -6.80 18.71
C GLU A 78 9.80 -7.25 19.35
N ILE A 79 8.73 -7.19 18.57
CA ILE A 79 7.37 -7.56 18.97
C ILE A 79 6.91 -8.68 18.05
N MET A 80 6.64 -9.85 18.65
CA MET A 80 5.97 -10.94 17.95
C MET A 80 4.46 -10.65 17.91
N PRO A 81 3.84 -10.57 16.72
CA PRO A 81 2.40 -10.48 16.61
C PRO A 81 1.72 -11.67 17.29
N GLU A 82 0.60 -11.41 17.97
CA GLU A 82 -0.21 -12.49 18.52
C GLU A 82 -0.83 -13.32 17.39
N ALA A 83 -0.74 -14.65 17.50
CA ALA A 83 -1.37 -15.53 16.54
C ALA A 83 -2.90 -15.38 16.60
N ASN A 84 -3.51 -14.93 15.51
CA ASN A 84 -4.95 -14.84 15.36
C ASN A 84 -5.46 -15.94 14.41
N PRO A 85 -6.24 -16.92 14.87
CA PRO A 85 -6.77 -17.97 14.00
C PRO A 85 -7.80 -17.47 12.97
N ARG A 86 -8.22 -16.20 13.06
CA ARG A 86 -9.08 -15.51 12.12
C ARG A 86 -8.34 -14.35 11.46
N ASP A 87 -7.15 -14.62 10.94
CA ASP A 87 -6.34 -13.68 10.17
C ASP A 87 -6.66 -13.73 8.66
N GLY A 88 -6.00 -12.86 7.88
CA GLY A 88 -6.08 -12.84 6.43
C GLY A 88 -7.52 -12.80 5.90
N HIS A 89 -7.88 -13.79 5.08
CA HIS A 89 -9.21 -13.88 4.48
C HIS A 89 -10.34 -14.03 5.52
N PHE A 90 -10.09 -14.72 6.64
CA PHE A 90 -11.11 -14.87 7.69
C PHE A 90 -11.42 -13.53 8.34
N ALA A 91 -10.41 -12.71 8.63
CA ALA A 91 -10.60 -11.36 9.16
C ALA A 91 -11.47 -10.48 8.24
N VAL A 92 -11.20 -10.54 6.93
CA VAL A 92 -11.95 -9.76 5.92
C VAL A 92 -13.41 -10.22 5.83
N ILE A 93 -13.65 -11.53 5.82
CA ILE A 93 -15.00 -12.10 5.76
C ILE A 93 -15.77 -11.76 7.05
N ASP A 94 -15.15 -11.91 8.22
CA ASP A 94 -15.77 -11.57 9.49
C ASP A 94 -16.15 -10.09 9.57
N THR A 95 -15.27 -9.21 9.11
CA THR A 95 -15.54 -7.75 9.04
C THR A 95 -16.73 -7.46 8.13
N PHE A 96 -16.81 -8.12 6.97
CA PHE A 96 -17.92 -7.96 6.04
C PHE A 96 -19.25 -8.47 6.62
N LEU A 97 -19.26 -9.64 7.24
CA LEU A 97 -20.46 -10.20 7.89
C LEU A 97 -20.92 -9.32 9.05
N GLY A 98 -19.99 -8.85 9.89
CA GLY A 98 -20.31 -7.93 10.99
C GLY A 98 -20.92 -6.62 10.50
N TRP A 99 -20.48 -6.11 9.34
CA TRP A 99 -21.11 -4.95 8.71
C TRP A 99 -22.55 -5.23 8.26
N LEU A 100 -22.81 -6.40 7.63
CA LEU A 100 -24.17 -6.80 7.23
C LEU A 100 -25.12 -6.94 8.43
N ASP A 101 -24.60 -7.30 9.59
CA ASP A 101 -25.34 -7.39 10.86
C ASP A 101 -25.55 -6.02 11.53
N GLY A 102 -25.20 -4.92 10.87
CA GLY A 102 -25.39 -3.54 11.35
C GLY A 102 -24.17 -2.95 12.08
N GLY A 103 -23.02 -3.61 12.01
CA GLY A 103 -21.75 -3.09 12.50
C GLY A 103 -21.18 -1.93 11.67
N ALA A 104 -19.96 -1.52 12.01
CA ALA A 104 -19.24 -0.49 11.25
C ALA A 104 -18.92 -0.97 9.82
N PRO A 105 -18.81 -0.06 8.83
CA PRO A 105 -18.36 -0.43 7.50
C PRO A 105 -16.92 -0.99 7.53
N PRO A 106 -16.56 -1.91 6.62
CA PRO A 106 -15.19 -2.40 6.49
C PRO A 106 -14.20 -1.28 6.19
N GLU A 107 -12.92 -1.47 6.51
CA GLU A 107 -11.86 -0.49 6.22
C GLU A 107 -11.58 -0.31 4.73
N THR A 108 -11.91 -1.33 3.91
CA THR A 108 -11.68 -1.35 2.46
C THR A 108 -13.01 -1.23 1.72
N THR A 109 -13.67 -0.09 1.88
CA THR A 109 -14.92 0.18 1.16
C THR A 109 -14.66 0.36 -0.34
N ILE A 110 -15.74 0.43 -1.12
CA ILE A 110 -15.64 0.72 -2.55
C ILE A 110 -14.94 2.06 -2.85
N ASP A 111 -15.12 3.07 -1.99
CA ASP A 111 -14.45 4.36 -2.17
C ASP A 111 -12.93 4.22 -1.96
N ASP A 112 -12.50 3.43 -0.98
CA ASP A 112 -11.09 3.10 -0.75
C ASP A 112 -10.50 2.29 -1.93
N VAL A 113 -11.25 1.32 -2.44
CA VAL A 113 -10.83 0.51 -3.60
C VAL A 113 -10.69 1.36 -4.86
N LEU A 114 -11.55 2.36 -5.08
CA LEU A 114 -11.44 3.27 -6.21
C LEU A 114 -10.15 4.10 -6.16
N GLN A 115 -9.70 4.48 -4.97
CA GLN A 115 -8.44 5.19 -4.77
C GLN A 115 -7.23 4.33 -5.16
N THR A 116 -7.18 3.07 -4.68
CA THR A 116 -6.10 2.12 -5.07
C THR A 116 -6.13 1.78 -6.57
N MET A 117 -7.32 1.67 -7.15
CA MET A 117 -7.48 1.47 -8.59
C MET A 117 -6.94 2.67 -9.39
N ALA A 118 -7.27 3.89 -8.96
CA ALA A 118 -6.77 5.11 -9.59
C ALA A 118 -5.23 5.19 -9.50
N LEU A 119 -4.64 4.89 -8.34
CA LEU A 119 -3.19 4.77 -8.17
C LEU A 119 -2.58 3.78 -9.18
N THR A 120 -3.19 2.62 -9.37
CA THR A 120 -2.73 1.60 -10.32
C THR A 120 -2.68 2.14 -11.76
N PHE A 121 -3.75 2.80 -12.21
CA PHE A 121 -3.80 3.37 -13.56
C PHE A 121 -2.84 4.56 -13.72
N SER A 122 -2.74 5.43 -12.70
CA SER A 122 -1.79 6.54 -12.69
C SER A 122 -0.34 6.05 -12.72
N ALA A 123 -0.01 4.96 -12.04
CA ALA A 123 1.31 4.35 -12.09
C ALA A 123 1.66 3.81 -13.48
N ALA A 124 0.69 3.18 -14.16
CA ALA A 124 0.86 2.73 -15.54
C ALA A 124 1.08 3.90 -16.51
N GLU A 125 0.30 4.99 -16.36
CA GLU A 125 0.46 6.22 -17.13
C GLU A 125 1.81 6.90 -16.86
N ALA A 126 2.21 7.03 -15.60
CA ALA A 126 3.49 7.59 -15.20
C ALA A 126 4.66 6.80 -15.79
N THR A 127 4.58 5.46 -15.76
CA THR A 127 5.57 4.57 -16.37
C THR A 127 5.65 4.74 -17.88
N HIS A 128 4.50 4.91 -18.56
CA HIS A 128 4.48 5.08 -20.02
C HIS A 128 5.06 6.41 -20.46
N ASN A 129 4.77 7.48 -19.71
CA ASN A 129 5.08 8.85 -20.10
C ASN A 129 6.40 9.37 -19.48
N GLY A 130 6.93 8.69 -18.46
CA GLY A 130 8.08 9.16 -17.67
C GLY A 130 7.79 10.46 -16.92
N GLN A 131 6.52 10.69 -16.54
CA GLN A 131 6.05 11.93 -15.93
C GLN A 131 5.26 11.65 -14.66
N ARG A 132 5.31 12.60 -13.73
CA ARG A 132 4.46 12.62 -12.54
C ARG A 132 2.99 12.71 -12.95
N VAL A 133 2.13 11.86 -12.38
CA VAL A 133 0.68 11.86 -12.62
C VAL A 133 -0.05 12.18 -11.32
N GLU A 134 -1.00 13.12 -11.40
CA GLU A 134 -1.94 13.46 -10.32
C GLU A 134 -3.10 12.46 -10.30
N ILE A 135 -3.43 11.88 -9.14
CA ILE A 135 -4.41 10.78 -9.03
C ILE A 135 -5.87 11.28 -9.03
N GLN A 136 -6.22 12.33 -8.29
CA GLN A 136 -7.64 12.75 -8.17
C GLN A 136 -8.31 13.15 -9.48
N PRO A 137 -7.62 13.77 -10.46
CA PRO A 137 -8.23 14.02 -11.76
C PRO A 137 -8.77 12.76 -12.45
N LEU A 138 -8.19 11.57 -12.21
CA LEU A 138 -8.74 10.31 -12.73
C LEU A 138 -10.07 9.94 -12.06
N ILE A 139 -10.15 10.07 -10.74
CA ILE A 139 -11.36 9.75 -9.97
C ILE A 139 -12.49 10.73 -10.30
N GLN A 140 -12.16 12.01 -10.47
CA GLN A 140 -13.11 13.05 -10.86
C GLN A 140 -13.69 12.83 -12.27
N ARG A 141 -13.05 12.04 -13.13
CA ARG A 141 -13.57 11.67 -14.45
C ARG A 141 -14.55 10.50 -14.41
N LEU A 142 -14.65 9.78 -13.29
CA LEU A 142 -15.59 8.66 -13.16
C LEU A 142 -17.05 9.14 -13.27
N PRO A 143 -17.93 8.34 -13.89
CA PRO A 143 -19.33 8.71 -14.04
C PRO A 143 -20.03 8.85 -12.68
N GLY A 144 -20.98 9.79 -12.61
CA GLY A 144 -21.56 10.27 -11.35
C GLY A 144 -22.32 9.24 -10.50
N HIS A 145 -22.63 8.05 -11.01
CA HIS A 145 -23.18 6.96 -10.19
C HIS A 145 -22.13 6.28 -9.31
N LEU A 146 -20.84 6.42 -9.64
CA LEU A 146 -19.71 6.01 -8.80
C LEU A 146 -19.29 7.11 -7.80
N LYS A 147 -19.80 8.35 -7.96
CA LYS A 147 -19.49 9.51 -7.09
C LYS A 147 -20.46 9.71 -5.92
N ARG A 148 -21.51 8.87 -5.80
CA ARG A 148 -22.61 9.05 -4.83
C ARG A 148 -22.49 8.18 -3.58
N LEU A 149 -21.42 7.42 -3.46
CA LEU A 149 -21.12 6.69 -2.24
C LEU A 149 -20.42 7.66 -1.29
N PRO A 150 -20.80 7.68 0.00
CA PRO A 150 -20.35 8.72 0.92
C PRO A 150 -18.84 8.59 1.12
N ALA A 151 -18.10 9.50 0.48
CA ALA A 151 -16.67 9.65 0.67
C ALA A 151 -16.41 9.81 2.17
N ARG A 152 -15.75 8.81 2.75
CA ARG A 152 -14.86 9.07 3.89
C ARG A 152 -13.76 10.00 3.34
N ASP A 153 -13.26 10.93 4.15
CA ASP A 153 -12.16 11.81 3.77
C ASP A 153 -10.95 10.97 3.32
N ALA A 154 -10.92 10.62 2.04
CA ALA A 154 -9.92 9.74 1.46
C ALA A 154 -8.76 10.64 1.07
N ASP A 155 -7.78 10.69 1.97
CA ASP A 155 -6.50 11.41 1.87
C ASP A 155 -5.60 10.82 0.77
N MET A 156 -6.05 10.89 -0.49
CA MET A 156 -5.33 10.34 -1.64
C MET A 156 -5.29 11.28 -2.85
N ASP A 157 -5.17 12.60 -2.64
CA ASP A 157 -4.61 13.51 -3.67
C ASP A 157 -3.11 13.28 -3.85
N ALA A 158 -2.81 12.07 -4.30
CA ALA A 158 -1.48 11.55 -4.39
C ALA A 158 -0.94 11.70 -5.81
N THR A 159 0.37 11.87 -5.89
CA THR A 159 1.05 11.93 -7.18
C THR A 159 2.03 10.81 -7.28
N VAL A 160 2.08 10.15 -8.43
CA VAL A 160 2.98 9.01 -8.64
C VAL A 160 4.01 9.32 -9.72
N THR A 161 5.25 8.94 -9.48
CA THR A 161 6.35 8.93 -10.46
C THR A 161 6.96 7.54 -10.50
N ALA A 162 7.33 7.09 -11.70
CA ALA A 162 7.95 5.80 -11.98
C ALA A 162 9.38 5.96 -12.52
#